data_AF-A0A0D5ZDZ7-F1
#
_entry.id   AF-A0A0D5ZDZ7-F1
#
_cell.length_a   1.000
_cell.length_b   1.000
_cell.length_c   1.000
_cell.angle_alpha   90.00
_cell.angle_beta   90.00
_cell.angle_gamma   90.00
#
_symmetry.space_group_name_H-M   'P 1'
#
loop_
_entity.id
_entity.type
_entity.pdbx_description
1 polymer ?
#
loop_
_entity_poly.entity_id
_entity_poly.type
_entity_poly.pdbx_seq_one_letter_code
_entity_poly.pdbx_strand_id
1 'polypeptide(L)'
;MEISAFLKIVENEYMEALRKFNSKWEKNGKSPPSFVDSADYGDLNQFKQWFAYALEVTEINSSEPTTPEEIIYRAALHKSSINPEKPVYPRIISALSLFQVEELAKMFGRERADELAYAIKEHLES
;
A
#
# COMPACT_ATOMS: atom_id res chain seq x y z
N MET A 1 6.36 -18.09 -1.44
CA MET A 1 6.47 -17.10 -2.55
C MET A 1 7.72 -16.23 -2.39
N GLU A 2 8.40 -15.82 -3.46
CA GLU A 2 9.54 -14.89 -3.37
C GLU A 2 9.10 -13.47 -2.95
N ILE A 3 9.96 -12.76 -2.21
CA ILE A 3 9.68 -11.39 -1.72
C ILE A 3 9.36 -10.42 -2.86
N SER A 4 10.17 -10.44 -3.92
CA SER A 4 9.99 -9.57 -5.10
C SER A 4 8.68 -9.86 -5.83
N ALA A 5 8.28 -11.14 -5.91
CA ALA A 5 7.02 -11.56 -6.49
C ALA A 5 5.83 -11.06 -5.65
N PHE A 6 5.92 -11.18 -4.32
CA PHE A 6 4.87 -10.70 -3.42
C PHE A 6 4.65 -9.19 -3.54
N LEU A 7 5.72 -8.39 -3.46
CA LEU A 7 5.64 -6.94 -3.63
C LEU A 7 5.01 -6.57 -4.98
N LYS A 8 5.44 -7.23 -6.06
CA LYS A 8 4.89 -6.98 -7.41
C LYS A 8 3.40 -7.31 -7.52
N ILE A 9 2.93 -8.37 -6.86
CA ILE A 9 1.50 -8.71 -6.82
C ILE A 9 0.72 -7.61 -6.11
N VAL A 10 1.19 -7.16 -4.94
CA VAL A 10 0.55 -6.05 -4.20
C VAL A 10 0.47 -4.78 -5.06
N GLU A 11 1.55 -4.42 -5.74
CA GLU A 11 1.55 -3.27 -6.65
C GLU A 11 0.55 -3.42 -7.80
N ASN A 12 0.45 -4.60 -8.41
CA ASN A 12 -0.46 -4.84 -9.52
C ASN A 12 -1.93 -4.75 -9.05
N GLU A 13 -2.26 -5.38 -7.93
CA GLU A 13 -3.62 -5.36 -7.38
C GLU A 13 -4.05 -3.94 -6.99
N TYR A 14 -3.13 -3.16 -6.43
CA TYR A 14 -3.37 -1.74 -6.15
C TYR A 14 -3.65 -0.96 -7.45
N MET A 15 -2.80 -1.14 -8.47
CA MET A 15 -2.98 -0.45 -9.76
C MET A 15 -4.27 -0.87 -10.48
N GLU A 16 -4.67 -2.14 -10.36
CA GLU A 16 -5.96 -2.62 -10.88
C GLU A 16 -7.14 -2.00 -10.15
N ALA A 17 -7.07 -1.88 -8.83
CA ALA A 17 -8.09 -1.23 -8.02
C ALA A 17 -8.24 0.26 -8.41
N LEU A 18 -7.12 0.97 -8.56
CA LEU A 18 -7.12 2.36 -9.05
C LEU A 18 -7.69 2.46 -10.47
N ARG A 19 -7.34 1.55 -11.38
CA ARG A 19 -7.88 1.55 -12.74
C ARG A 19 -9.39 1.38 -12.74
N LYS A 20 -9.90 0.42 -11.97
CA LYS A 20 -11.36 0.18 -11.83
C LYS A 20 -12.06 1.42 -11.26
N PHE A 21 -11.47 2.03 -10.24
CA PHE A 21 -11.97 3.25 -9.62
C PHE A 21 -12.03 4.41 -10.63
N ASN A 22 -10.91 4.75 -11.27
CA ASN A 22 -10.82 5.85 -12.23
C ASN A 22 -11.77 5.65 -13.43
N SER A 23 -11.87 4.42 -13.96
CA SER A 23 -12.79 4.13 -15.06
C SER A 23 -14.26 4.37 -14.69
N LYS A 24 -14.67 4.24 -13.43
CA LYS A 24 -16.04 4.59 -13.00
C LYS A 24 -16.25 6.11 -12.98
N TRP A 25 -15.26 6.89 -12.58
CA TRP A 25 -15.31 8.35 -12.61
C TRP A 25 -15.39 8.88 -14.04
N GLU A 26 -14.53 8.39 -14.91
CA GLU A 26 -14.51 8.75 -16.33
C GLU A 26 -15.85 8.43 -17.03
N LYS A 27 -16.43 7.25 -16.76
CA LYS A 27 -17.76 6.87 -17.28
C LYS A 27 -18.88 7.80 -16.82
N ASN A 28 -18.72 8.43 -15.66
CA ASN A 28 -19.66 9.39 -15.11
C ASN A 28 -19.35 10.84 -15.53
N GLY A 29 -18.41 11.04 -16.47
CA GLY A 29 -18.00 12.36 -16.96
C GLY A 29 -17.27 13.21 -15.93
N LYS A 30 -16.70 12.59 -14.90
CA LYS A 30 -15.96 13.26 -13.82
C LYS A 30 -14.48 12.89 -13.89
N SER A 31 -13.62 13.81 -13.48
CA SER A 31 -12.21 13.50 -13.24
C SER A 31 -12.06 12.77 -11.90
N PRO A 32 -11.24 11.71 -11.82
CA PRO A 32 -10.93 11.10 -10.53
C PRO A 32 -10.25 12.13 -9.62
N PRO A 33 -10.51 12.07 -8.30
CA PRO A 33 -9.85 12.96 -7.35
C PRO A 33 -8.33 12.70 -7.36
N SER A 34 -7.55 13.76 -7.19
CA SER A 34 -6.09 13.66 -7.00
C SER A 34 -5.78 12.93 -5.69
N PHE A 35 -6.55 13.27 -4.65
CA PHE A 35 -6.65 12.71 -3.31
C PHE A 35 -7.67 11.59 -3.14
N VAL A 36 -7.34 10.30 -3.01
CA VAL A 36 -8.36 9.32 -2.59
C VAL A 36 -8.41 9.23 -1.07
N ASP A 37 -9.32 9.99 -0.47
CA ASP A 37 -9.64 9.82 0.95
C ASP A 37 -10.42 8.51 1.17
N SER A 38 -9.97 7.75 2.15
CA SER A 38 -10.22 6.32 2.39
C SER A 38 -11.67 5.92 2.69
N ALA A 39 -12.59 6.88 2.81
CA ALA A 39 -13.86 6.67 3.51
C ALA A 39 -15.02 6.09 2.67
N ASP A 40 -15.03 6.17 1.32
CA ASP A 40 -16.31 5.95 0.60
C ASP A 40 -16.22 5.31 -0.80
N TYR A 41 -15.12 4.63 -1.13
CA TYR A 41 -14.93 4.06 -2.47
C TYR A 41 -14.91 2.53 -2.46
N GLY A 42 -16.06 1.93 -2.79
CA GLY A 42 -16.28 0.48 -2.72
C GLY A 42 -15.25 -0.41 -3.44
N ASP A 43 -14.67 0.04 -4.55
CA ASP A 43 -13.61 -0.73 -5.25
C ASP A 43 -12.27 -0.72 -4.51
N LEU A 44 -11.97 0.38 -3.80
CA LEU A 44 -10.77 0.48 -2.97
C LEU A 44 -10.96 -0.30 -1.67
N ASN A 45 -12.19 -0.42 -1.18
CA ASN A 45 -12.50 -1.30 -0.06
C ASN A 45 -12.25 -2.78 -0.39
N GLN A 46 -12.53 -3.22 -1.63
CA GLN A 46 -12.21 -4.58 -2.08
C GLN A 46 -10.69 -4.82 -2.05
N PHE A 47 -9.89 -3.86 -2.50
CA PHE A 47 -8.44 -3.93 -2.37
C PHE A 47 -7.99 -4.01 -0.91
N LYS A 48 -8.55 -3.17 -0.02
CA LYS A 48 -8.20 -3.19 1.41
C LYS A 48 -8.46 -4.55 2.07
N GLN A 49 -9.59 -5.17 1.75
CA GLN A 49 -9.94 -6.51 2.23
C GLN A 49 -9.00 -7.58 1.66
N TRP A 50 -8.74 -7.53 0.35
CA TRP A 50 -7.79 -8.44 -0.30
C TRP A 50 -6.41 -8.32 0.32
N PHE A 51 -5.94 -7.09 0.55
CA PHE A 51 -4.62 -6.81 1.10
C PHE A 51 -4.47 -7.34 2.52
N ALA A 52 -5.44 -7.08 3.40
CA ALA A 52 -5.44 -7.62 4.76
C ALA A 52 -5.41 -9.16 4.76
N TYR A 53 -6.23 -9.80 3.92
CA TYR A 53 -6.22 -11.25 3.76
C TYR A 53 -4.89 -11.77 3.21
N ALA A 54 -4.31 -11.09 2.22
CA ALA A 54 -3.03 -11.46 1.62
C ALA A 54 -1.89 -11.44 2.64
N LEU A 55 -1.91 -10.51 3.60
CA LEU A 55 -0.93 -10.49 4.69
C LEU A 55 -1.04 -11.74 5.58
N GLU A 56 -2.26 -12.18 5.89
CA GLU A 56 -2.51 -13.32 6.77
C GLU A 56 -2.15 -14.67 6.15
N VAL A 57 -2.45 -14.87 4.85
CA VAL A 57 -2.38 -16.20 4.22
C VAL A 57 -1.13 -16.43 3.37
N THR A 58 -0.33 -15.40 3.13
CA THR A 58 0.83 -15.52 2.25
C THR A 58 2.01 -16.15 2.96
N GLU A 59 2.47 -17.29 2.44
CA GLU A 59 3.74 -17.87 2.85
C GLU A 59 4.90 -17.31 2.01
N ILE A 60 5.91 -16.76 2.69
CA ILE A 60 7.12 -16.23 2.05
C ILE A 60 8.22 -17.27 2.08
N ASN A 61 8.82 -17.49 0.91
CA ASN A 61 10.01 -18.31 0.76
C ASN A 61 11.21 -17.38 0.81
N SER A 62 11.81 -17.24 1.99
CA SER A 62 13.05 -16.50 2.20
C SER A 62 14.04 -17.31 3.02
N SER A 63 15.32 -16.96 2.89
CA SER A 63 16.41 -17.58 3.66
C SER A 63 16.30 -17.32 5.17
N GLU A 64 15.63 -16.24 5.55
CA GLU A 64 15.36 -15.87 6.94
C GLU A 64 13.84 -15.91 7.19
N PRO A 65 13.37 -16.34 8.38
CA PRO A 65 11.97 -16.24 8.73
C PRO A 65 11.50 -14.78 8.64
N THR A 66 10.54 -14.52 7.76
CA THR A 66 9.94 -13.19 7.58
C THR A 66 8.45 -13.34 7.35
N THR A 67 7.69 -12.32 7.72
CA THR A 67 6.25 -12.28 7.48
C THR A 67 5.91 -11.32 6.34
N PRO A 68 4.77 -11.51 5.65
CA PRO A 68 4.28 -10.55 4.66
C PRO A 68 4.20 -9.11 5.20
N GLU A 69 3.79 -8.92 6.45
CA GLU A 69 3.71 -7.60 7.09
C GLU A 69 5.08 -6.95 7.22
N GLU A 70 6.09 -7.72 7.65
CA GLU A 70 7.47 -7.24 7.76
C GLU A 70 8.02 -6.81 6.40
N ILE A 71 7.74 -7.57 5.34
CA ILE A 71 8.16 -7.23 3.97
C ILE A 71 7.54 -5.91 3.53
N ILE A 72 6.23 -5.74 3.73
CA ILE A 72 5.54 -4.51 3.31
C ILE A 72 6.03 -3.32 4.12
N TYR A 73 6.18 -3.48 5.43
CA TYR A 73 6.70 -2.44 6.31
C TYR A 73 8.09 -1.98 5.86
N ARG A 74 9.02 -2.92 5.62
CA ARG A 74 10.37 -2.58 5.13
C ARG A 74 10.33 -1.95 3.74
N ALA A 75 9.51 -2.47 2.82
CA ALA A 75 9.40 -1.94 1.47
C ALA A 75 8.87 -0.50 1.46
N ALA A 76 7.90 -0.19 2.32
CA ALA A 76 7.32 1.15 2.45
C ALA A 76 8.33 2.18 2.97
N LEU A 77 9.23 1.78 3.89
CA LEU A 77 10.24 2.67 4.47
C LEU A 77 11.55 2.73 3.69
N HIS A 78 11.75 1.85 2.71
CA HIS A 78 12.99 1.79 1.94
C HIS A 78 13.11 3.00 0.99
N LYS A 79 14.06 3.89 1.29
CA LYS A 79 14.42 5.03 0.44
C LYS A 79 15.72 4.78 -0.32
N SER A 80 15.80 5.33 -1.53
CA SER A 80 17.01 5.39 -2.34
C SER A 80 18.09 6.20 -1.62
N SER A 81 19.34 5.76 -1.69
CA SER A 81 20.50 6.47 -1.16
C SER A 81 20.96 7.65 -2.03
N ILE A 82 20.31 7.88 -3.18
CA ILE A 82 20.62 8.97 -4.11
C ILE A 82 19.75 10.18 -3.77
N ASN A 83 20.36 11.34 -3.53
CA ASN A 83 19.64 12.58 -3.22
C ASN A 83 18.93 13.18 -4.46
N PRO A 84 17.68 13.70 -4.33
CA PRO A 84 16.85 13.63 -3.12
C PRO A 84 16.37 12.20 -2.86
N GLU A 85 16.37 11.78 -1.58
CA GLU A 85 15.91 10.46 -1.17
C GLU A 85 14.45 10.25 -1.62
N LYS A 86 14.20 9.15 -2.33
CA LYS A 86 12.87 8.77 -2.83
C LYS A 86 12.54 7.34 -2.44
N PRO A 87 11.27 7.00 -2.19
CA PRO A 87 10.87 5.61 -1.95
C PRO A 87 11.29 4.70 -3.10
N VAL A 88 11.88 3.55 -2.78
CA VAL A 88 12.24 2.51 -3.75
C VAL A 88 10.98 1.81 -4.29
N TYR A 89 9.97 1.66 -3.42
CA TYR A 89 8.68 1.05 -3.75
C TYR A 89 7.54 2.07 -3.60
N PRO A 90 7.46 3.10 -4.48
CA PRO A 90 6.50 4.19 -4.34
C PRO A 90 5.03 3.74 -4.41
N ARG A 91 4.75 2.62 -5.09
CA ARG A 91 3.39 2.07 -5.17
C ARG A 91 2.95 1.36 -3.90
N ILE A 92 3.89 0.77 -3.15
CA ILE A 92 3.59 0.14 -1.87
C ILE A 92 3.14 1.21 -0.87
N ILE A 93 3.90 2.30 -0.76
CA ILE A 93 3.52 3.41 0.13
C ILE A 93 2.22 4.10 -0.31
N SER A 94 1.97 4.25 -1.61
CA SER A 94 0.68 4.74 -2.13
C SER A 94 -0.48 3.76 -1.92
N ALA A 95 -0.23 2.44 -1.87
CA ALA A 95 -1.26 1.47 -1.52
C ALA A 95 -1.63 1.59 -0.03
N LEU A 96 -0.65 1.78 0.84
CA LEU A 96 -0.85 1.97 2.28
C LEU A 96 -1.59 3.28 2.61
N SER A 97 -1.51 4.31 1.75
CA SER A 97 -2.26 5.56 1.95
C SER A 97 -3.77 5.41 1.85
N LEU A 98 -4.28 4.25 1.41
CA LEU A 98 -5.71 3.93 1.41
C LEU A 98 -6.26 3.52 2.79
N PHE A 99 -5.38 3.28 3.76
CA PHE A 99 -5.74 2.78 5.07
C PHE A 99 -5.66 3.90 6.10
N GLN A 100 -6.63 3.92 7.01
CA GLN A 100 -6.59 4.76 8.19
C GLN A 100 -5.52 4.24 9.16
N VAL A 101 -5.02 5.12 10.03
CA VAL A 101 -3.98 4.77 11.02
C VAL A 101 -4.43 3.60 11.90
N GLU A 102 -5.71 3.54 12.26
CA GLU A 102 -6.30 2.45 13.04
C GLU A 102 -6.31 1.12 12.29
N GLU A 103 -6.47 1.14 10.97
CA GLU A 103 -6.40 -0.06 10.14
C GLU A 103 -4.95 -0.53 9.99
N LEU A 104 -4.02 0.40 9.78
CA LEU A 104 -2.58 0.11 9.80
C LEU A 104 -2.16 -0.48 11.15
N ALA A 105 -2.66 0.06 12.27
CA ALA A 105 -2.34 -0.43 13.61
C ALA A 105 -2.83 -1.86 13.84
N LYS A 106 -3.94 -2.27 13.21
CA LYS A 106 -4.42 -3.67 13.27
C LYS A 106 -3.52 -4.63 12.50
N MET A 107 -2.98 -4.19 11.35
CA MET A 107 -2.15 -5.04 10.48
C MET A 107 -0.70 -5.11 10.94
N PHE A 108 -0.11 -3.98 11.37
CA PHE A 108 1.33 -3.87 11.63
C PHE A 108 1.68 -3.66 13.11
N GLY A 109 0.68 -3.44 13.97
CA GLY A 109 0.89 -2.97 15.34
C GLY A 109 1.02 -1.45 15.43
N ARG A 110 0.78 -0.90 16.63
CA ARG A 110 0.62 0.55 16.82
C ARG A 110 1.86 1.36 16.45
N GLU A 111 3.03 0.93 16.92
CA GLU A 111 4.31 1.61 16.67
C GLU A 111 4.61 1.73 15.17
N ARG A 112 4.53 0.62 14.44
CA ARG A 112 4.76 0.60 12.98
C ARG A 112 3.72 1.40 12.22
N ALA A 113 2.47 1.43 12.68
CA ALA A 113 1.43 2.21 12.04
C ALA A 113 1.68 3.72 12.11
N ASP A 114 2.17 4.21 13.25
CA ASP A 114 2.51 5.63 13.41
C ASP A 114 3.70 6.02 12.50
N GLU A 115 4.70 5.14 12.36
CA GLU A 115 5.82 5.34 11.42
C GLU A 115 5.37 5.31 9.94
N LEU A 116 4.52 4.35 9.57
CA LEU A 116 3.98 4.25 8.21
C LEU A 116 3.12 5.48 7.87
N ALA A 117 2.34 5.98 8.82
CA ALA A 117 1.54 7.20 8.64
C ALA A 117 2.43 8.42 8.38
N TYR A 118 3.56 8.54 9.09
CA TYR A 118 4.54 9.60 8.83
C TYR A 118 5.15 9.46 7.43
N ALA A 119 5.60 8.26 7.05
CA ALA A 119 6.18 8.02 5.73
C ALA A 119 5.19 8.33 4.60
N ILE A 120 3.93 7.90 4.74
CA ILE A 120 2.85 8.17 3.77
C ILE A 120 2.70 9.68 3.60
N LYS A 121 2.67 10.44 4.70
CA LYS A 121 2.55 11.90 4.65
C LYS A 121 3.73 12.52 3.90
N GLU A 122 4.96 12.14 4.22
CA GLU A 122 6.15 12.64 3.50
C GLU A 122 6.05 12.36 1.99
N HIS A 123 5.62 11.16 1.60
CA HIS A 123 5.51 10.76 0.20
C HIS A 123 4.43 11.52 -0.58
N LEU A 124 3.34 11.92 0.07
CA LEU A 124 2.27 12.68 -0.57
C LEU A 124 2.60 14.18 -0.68
N GLU A 125 3.52 14.67 0.14
CA GLU A 125 3.94 16.07 0.17
C GLU A 125 5.21 16.34 -0.68
N SER A 126 5.91 15.29 -1.15
CA SER A 126 7.14 15.35 -1.96
C SER A 126 6.90 15.41 -3.47
#